data_AF-A0A958T0C3-F1
#
_entry.id   AF-A0A958T0C3-F1
#
_cell.length_a   1.000
_cell.length_b   1.000
_cell.length_c   1.000
_cell.angle_alpha   90.00
_cell.angle_beta   90.00
_cell.angle_gamma   90.00
#
_symmetry.space_group_name_H-M   'P 1'
#
loop_
_entity.id
_entity.type
_entity.pdbx_description
1 polymer ?
#
loop_
_entity_poly.entity_id
_entity_poly.type
_entity_poly.pdbx_seq_one_letter_code
_entity_poly.pdbx_strand_id
1 'polypeptide(L)'
;FQVPFLRVKFTFTHKWTIQSVKVISESQIPKEHLPSVEYFANQFFSKKRYDTPKVFESDFDLAILVNPNDPAPPSNPKALKKFIEIAEKMNIYAEIIEPKDLSRLTTFDALFLRQSTEVNNEAYTFARKAQQQGLAIIDYPDAILKCCNKVYMAEALQNI
;
A
#
# COMPACT_ATOMS: atom_id res chain seq x y z
N PHE A 1 -3.68 -13.07 -13.21
CA PHE A 1 -4.90 -12.69 -13.93
C PHE A 1 -4.57 -11.50 -14.83
N GLN A 2 -4.65 -11.69 -16.15
CA GLN A 2 -4.40 -10.61 -17.14
C GLN A 2 -5.56 -9.60 -17.07
N VAL A 3 -5.23 -8.33 -16.89
CA VAL A 3 -6.21 -7.26 -16.70
C VAL A 3 -6.97 -7.06 -18.00
N PRO A 4 -8.31 -7.17 -18.02
CA PRO A 4 -9.04 -6.93 -19.23
C PRO A 4 -9.33 -5.43 -19.38
N PHE A 5 -9.28 -4.91 -20.61
CA PHE A 5 -9.62 -3.52 -20.89
C PHE A 5 -11.09 -3.26 -20.53
N LEU A 6 -11.40 -2.04 -20.08
CA LEU A 6 -12.75 -1.65 -19.70
C LEU A 6 -13.23 -0.49 -20.58
N ARG A 7 -14.46 -0.58 -21.06
CA ARG A 7 -15.18 0.52 -21.69
C ARG A 7 -16.27 1.02 -20.77
N VAL A 8 -16.17 2.27 -20.36
CA VAL A 8 -17.21 2.97 -19.59
C VAL A 8 -17.91 3.95 -20.51
N LYS A 9 -19.24 3.87 -20.58
CA LYS A 9 -20.08 4.86 -21.26
C LYS A 9 -20.69 5.77 -20.24
N PHE A 10 -20.55 7.07 -20.44
CA PHE A 10 -21.18 8.09 -19.62
C PHE A 10 -22.31 8.75 -20.41
N THR A 11 -23.37 9.13 -19.71
CA THR A 11 -24.45 9.96 -20.25
C THR A 11 -24.63 11.19 -19.38
N PHE A 12 -24.88 12.32 -20.03
CA PHE A 12 -25.12 13.59 -19.38
C PHE A 12 -26.57 14.00 -19.55
N THR A 13 -27.26 14.21 -18.44
CA THR A 13 -28.61 14.80 -18.40
C THR A 13 -28.55 16.13 -17.65
N HIS A 14 -28.49 16.08 -16.32
CA HIS A 14 -28.21 17.20 -15.42
C HIS A 14 -26.93 16.98 -14.60
N LYS A 15 -26.42 15.74 -14.60
CA LYS A 15 -25.16 15.32 -14.01
C LYS A 15 -24.60 14.16 -14.84
N TRP A 16 -23.28 13.98 -14.81
CA TRP A 16 -22.64 12.82 -15.43
C TRP A 16 -23.05 11.55 -14.69
N THR A 17 -23.52 10.56 -15.43
CA THR A 17 -23.85 9.24 -14.88
C THR A 17 -23.23 8.14 -15.73
N ILE A 18 -22.84 7.05 -15.10
CA ILE A 18 -22.34 5.86 -15.80
C ILE A 18 -23.53 5.12 -16.38
N GLN A 19 -23.59 5.05 -17.71
CA GLN A 19 -24.62 4.31 -18.43
C GLN A 19 -24.28 2.82 -18.50
N SER A 20 -23.01 2.47 -18.70
CA SER A 20 -22.57 1.06 -18.74
C SER A 20 -21.07 0.92 -18.51
N VAL A 21 -20.67 -0.19 -17.89
CA VAL A 21 -19.28 -0.66 -17.81
C VAL A 21 -19.21 -2.02 -18.49
N LYS A 22 -18.33 -2.19 -19.47
CA LYS A 22 -18.13 -3.46 -20.18
C LYS A 22 -16.66 -3.81 -20.27
N VAL A 23 -16.38 -5.09 -20.09
CA VAL A 23 -15.08 -5.67 -20.39
C VAL A 23 -14.91 -5.77 -21.91
N ILE A 24 -13.75 -5.39 -22.43
CA ILE A 24 -13.42 -5.46 -23.86
C ILE A 24 -12.07 -6.16 -24.08
N SER A 25 -11.91 -6.81 -25.23
CA SER A 25 -10.64 -7.34 -25.71
C SER A 25 -9.81 -6.26 -26.43
N GLU A 26 -8.53 -6.53 -26.66
CA GLU A 26 -7.64 -5.66 -27.45
C GLU A 26 -8.21 -5.32 -28.83
N SER A 27 -8.77 -6.31 -29.53
CA SER A 27 -9.40 -6.15 -30.84
C SER A 27 -10.59 -5.19 -30.85
N GLN A 28 -11.18 -4.93 -29.69
CA GLN A 28 -12.31 -4.02 -29.56
C GLN A 28 -11.86 -2.58 -29.25
N ILE A 29 -10.57 -2.32 -29.06
CA ILE A 29 -10.03 -0.99 -28.81
C ILE A 29 -10.01 -0.20 -30.13
N PRO A 30 -10.63 0.98 -30.19
CA PRO A 30 -10.56 1.85 -31.36
C PRO A 30 -9.12 2.25 -31.69
N LYS A 31 -8.79 2.35 -32.98
CA LYS A 31 -7.40 2.58 -33.45
C LYS A 31 -6.83 3.90 -32.93
N GLU A 32 -7.67 4.91 -32.77
CA GLU A 32 -7.35 6.22 -32.21
C GLU A 32 -6.88 6.16 -30.75
N HIS A 33 -7.24 5.11 -30.01
CA HIS A 33 -6.84 4.93 -28.62
C HIS A 33 -5.57 4.10 -28.47
N LEU A 34 -5.06 3.46 -29.54
CA LEU A 34 -3.85 2.64 -29.49
C LEU A 34 -2.62 3.41 -28.97
N PRO A 35 -2.35 4.67 -29.38
CA PRO A 35 -1.23 5.42 -28.83
C PRO A 35 -1.33 5.65 -27.31
N SER A 36 -2.56 5.86 -26.82
CA SER A 36 -2.80 6.00 -25.37
C SER A 36 -2.60 4.68 -24.64
N VAL A 37 -3.09 3.57 -25.21
CA VAL A 37 -2.87 2.23 -24.66
C VAL A 37 -1.39 1.93 -24.55
N GLU A 38 -0.61 2.18 -25.60
CA GLU A 38 0.83 2.00 -25.60
C GLU A 38 1.52 2.87 -24.55
N TYR A 39 1.16 4.16 -24.47
CA TYR A 39 1.69 5.06 -23.45
C TYR A 39 1.39 4.57 -22.02
N PHE A 40 0.14 4.22 -21.72
CA PHE A 40 -0.26 3.74 -20.39
C PHE A 40 0.29 2.36 -20.08
N ALA A 41 0.39 1.46 -21.06
CA ALA A 41 1.02 0.16 -20.91
C ALA A 41 2.50 0.34 -20.57
N ASN A 42 3.23 1.19 -21.31
CA ASN A 42 4.61 1.50 -21.00
C ASN A 42 4.76 2.08 -19.59
N GLN A 43 3.92 3.03 -19.16
CA GLN A 43 3.90 3.54 -17.79
C GLN A 43 3.58 2.45 -16.75
N PHE A 44 2.69 1.52 -17.08
CA PHE A 44 2.27 0.43 -16.21
C PHE A 44 3.36 -0.64 -16.06
N PHE A 45 4.10 -0.95 -17.13
CA PHE A 45 5.21 -1.92 -17.13
C PHE A 45 6.56 -1.30 -16.73
N SER A 46 6.74 0.01 -16.86
CA SER A 46 7.95 0.73 -16.44
C SER A 46 7.96 1.04 -14.95
N LYS A 47 6.78 1.11 -14.30
CA LYS A 47 6.70 0.91 -12.85
C LYS A 47 7.44 -0.40 -12.58
N LYS A 48 8.43 -0.37 -11.69
CA LYS A 48 9.13 -1.56 -11.18
C LYS A 48 8.10 -2.53 -10.60
N ARG A 49 7.44 -3.28 -11.47
CA ARG A 49 6.80 -4.51 -11.13
C ARG A 49 7.94 -5.47 -11.03
N TYR A 50 8.27 -5.81 -9.79
CA TYR A 50 8.67 -7.14 -9.37
C TYR A 50 8.91 -8.03 -10.58
N ASP A 51 10.19 -8.34 -10.83
CA ASP A 51 10.59 -9.59 -11.45
C ASP A 51 9.53 -10.62 -11.07
N THR A 52 8.84 -11.17 -12.07
CA THR A 52 7.79 -12.19 -11.96
C THR A 52 7.96 -12.92 -10.63
N PRO A 53 7.12 -12.66 -9.61
CA PRO A 53 7.40 -13.16 -8.28
C PRO A 53 7.56 -14.66 -8.45
N LYS A 54 8.72 -15.18 -8.04
CA LYS A 54 8.80 -16.59 -7.65
C LYS A 54 7.55 -16.80 -6.81
N VAL A 55 6.68 -17.73 -7.20
CA VAL A 55 5.53 -18.11 -6.39
C VAL A 55 6.13 -18.70 -5.12
N PHE A 56 6.41 -17.83 -4.16
CA PHE A 56 6.59 -18.20 -2.78
C PHE A 56 5.17 -18.51 -2.34
N GLU A 57 4.90 -19.77 -2.03
CA GLU A 57 3.70 -20.11 -1.26
C GLU A 57 3.90 -19.57 0.16
N SER A 58 3.73 -18.25 0.32
CA SER A 58 3.63 -17.62 1.64
C SER A 58 2.24 -17.80 2.20
N ASP A 59 2.15 -17.96 3.51
CA ASP A 59 0.86 -18.02 4.20
C ASP A 59 0.23 -16.61 4.32
N PHE A 60 1.08 -15.58 4.36
CA PHE A 60 0.68 -14.18 4.54
C PHE A 60 1.64 -13.20 3.85
N ASP A 61 1.11 -12.03 3.51
CA ASP A 61 1.83 -10.90 2.91
C ASP A 61 1.95 -9.74 3.89
N LEU A 62 3.19 -9.32 4.19
CA LEU A 62 3.53 -8.25 5.13
C LEU A 62 4.13 -7.04 4.42
N ALA A 63 3.46 -5.89 4.51
CA ALA A 63 4.01 -4.60 4.14
C ALA A 63 4.84 -4.01 5.29
N ILE A 64 6.09 -3.63 5.02
CA ILE A 64 6.95 -2.89 5.94
C ILE A 64 7.12 -1.46 5.40
N LEU A 65 6.42 -0.50 6.00
CA LEU A 65 6.47 0.89 5.56
C LEU A 65 7.77 1.56 6.03
N VAL A 66 8.57 2.05 5.08
CA VAL A 66 9.82 2.78 5.36
C VAL A 66 9.80 4.09 4.59
N ASN A 67 10.18 5.18 5.26
CA ASN A 67 10.47 6.44 4.59
C ASN A 67 12.00 6.60 4.45
N PRO A 68 12.56 6.54 3.23
CA PRO A 68 13.99 6.69 3.01
C PRO A 68 14.56 8.05 3.45
N ASN A 69 13.71 9.07 3.54
CA ASN A 69 14.07 10.43 3.91
C ASN A 69 13.74 10.76 5.37
N ASP A 70 13.38 9.76 6.17
CA ASP A 70 13.15 9.96 7.61
C ASP A 70 14.45 10.42 8.29
N PRO A 71 14.48 11.58 8.97
CA PRO A 71 15.67 12.06 9.65
C PRO A 71 16.05 11.20 10.87
N ALA A 72 15.10 10.45 11.44
CA ALA A 72 15.29 9.62 12.62
C ALA A 72 14.60 8.25 12.44
N PRO A 73 15.05 7.44 11.47
CA PRO A 73 14.38 6.20 11.13
C PRO A 73 14.45 5.22 12.32
N PRO A 74 13.34 4.55 12.67
CA PRO A 74 13.30 3.61 13.80
C PRO A 74 14.07 2.31 13.51
N SER A 75 14.54 2.12 12.28
CA SER A 75 15.26 0.92 11.85
C SER A 75 16.35 1.27 10.85
N ASN A 76 17.54 0.72 11.05
CA ASN A 76 18.65 0.85 10.12
C ASN A 76 18.57 -0.21 9.01
N PRO A 77 19.36 -0.09 7.92
CA PRO A 77 19.31 -1.04 6.79
C PRO A 77 19.60 -2.50 7.18
N LYS A 78 20.44 -2.73 8.22
CA LYS A 78 20.72 -4.08 8.71
C LYS A 78 19.50 -4.70 9.41
N ALA A 79 18.73 -3.89 10.15
CA ALA A 79 17.49 -4.32 10.78
C ALA A 79 16.41 -4.65 9.74
N LEU A 80 16.27 -3.81 8.71
CA LEU A 80 15.30 -4.04 7.62
C LEU A 80 15.58 -5.36 6.87
N LYS A 81 16.84 -5.65 6.55
CA LYS A 81 17.23 -6.95 5.95
C LYS A 81 16.85 -8.12 6.85
N LYS A 82 17.13 -8.01 8.15
CA LYS A 82 16.75 -9.04 9.13
C LYS A 82 15.24 -9.25 9.22
N PHE A 83 14.43 -8.19 9.12
CA PHE A 83 12.97 -8.37 9.12
C PHE A 83 12.51 -9.23 7.95
N ILE A 84 13.03 -8.98 6.75
CA ILE A 84 12.72 -9.78 5.55
C ILE A 84 13.21 -11.22 5.74
N GLU A 85 14.48 -11.41 6.14
CA GLU A 85 15.05 -12.75 6.36
C GLU A 85 14.27 -13.59 7.39
N ILE A 86 13.77 -12.96 8.45
CA ILE A 86 12.98 -13.64 9.49
C ILE A 86 11.55 -13.91 8.99
N ALA A 87 10.93 -12.96 8.28
CA ALA A 87 9.62 -13.17 7.69
C ALA A 87 9.63 -14.35 6.71
N GLU A 88 10.63 -14.43 5.84
CA GLU A 88 10.81 -15.56 4.91
C GLU A 88 10.94 -16.90 5.65
N LYS A 89 11.69 -16.95 6.76
CA LYS A 89 11.80 -18.16 7.62
C LYS A 89 10.48 -18.54 8.29
N MET A 90 9.58 -17.59 8.46
CA MET A 90 8.23 -17.79 9.00
C MET A 90 7.19 -18.04 7.91
N ASN A 91 7.62 -18.24 6.65
CA ASN A 91 6.74 -18.39 5.49
C ASN A 91 5.83 -17.17 5.23
N ILE A 92 6.32 -15.98 5.56
CA ILE A 92 5.65 -14.70 5.32
C ILE A 92 6.41 -13.96 4.22
N TYR A 93 5.71 -13.55 3.17
CA TYR A 93 6.27 -12.67 2.17
C TYR A 93 6.32 -11.25 2.73
N ALA A 94 7.52 -10.72 2.99
CA ALA A 94 7.70 -9.36 3.48
C ALA A 94 8.26 -8.45 2.40
N GLU A 95 7.64 -7.28 2.25
CA GLU A 95 8.04 -6.29 1.26
C GLU A 95 8.21 -4.91 1.91
N ILE A 96 9.30 -4.21 1.59
CA ILE A 96 9.45 -2.81 1.96
C ILE A 96 8.64 -1.95 0.98
N ILE A 97 7.73 -1.15 1.54
CA ILE A 97 6.94 -0.18 0.78
C ILE A 97 7.25 1.25 1.25
N GLU A 98 7.07 2.22 0.37
CA GLU A 98 7.30 3.64 0.65
C GLU A 98 5.98 4.42 0.77
N PRO A 99 5.99 5.67 1.26
CA PRO A 99 4.78 6.49 1.37
C PRO A 99 3.99 6.64 0.06
N LYS A 100 4.68 6.61 -1.10
CA LYS A 100 4.07 6.65 -2.44
C LYS A 100 3.24 5.41 -2.79
N ASP A 101 3.43 4.30 -2.06
CA ASP A 101 2.81 3.00 -2.33
C ASP A 101 1.50 2.79 -1.57
N LEU A 102 0.88 3.83 -1.01
CA LEU A 102 -0.38 3.74 -0.25
C LEU A 102 -1.50 3.03 -1.02
N SER A 103 -1.52 3.14 -2.35
CA SER A 103 -2.48 2.46 -3.21
C SER A 103 -2.34 0.93 -3.20
N ARG A 104 -1.14 0.42 -2.93
CA ARG A 104 -0.82 -1.01 -2.88
C ARG A 104 -1.12 -1.64 -1.53
N LEU A 105 -1.36 -0.87 -0.48
CA LEU A 105 -1.57 -1.39 0.88
C LEU A 105 -2.64 -2.51 0.95
N THR A 106 -3.67 -2.45 0.11
CA THR A 106 -4.76 -3.46 0.09
C THR A 106 -4.34 -4.81 -0.49
N THR A 107 -3.12 -4.96 -1.00
CA THR A 107 -2.60 -6.24 -1.50
C THR A 107 -1.87 -7.04 -0.42
N PHE A 108 -1.81 -6.53 0.82
CA PHE A 108 -1.12 -7.16 1.94
C PHE A 108 -2.12 -7.53 3.03
N ASP A 109 -1.77 -8.54 3.82
CA ASP A 109 -2.55 -8.98 4.99
C ASP A 109 -2.18 -8.18 6.25
N ALA A 110 -0.94 -7.70 6.31
CA ALA A 110 -0.41 -7.00 7.47
C ALA A 110 0.42 -5.76 7.12
N LEU A 111 0.48 -4.80 8.04
CA LEU A 111 1.28 -3.58 7.97
C LEU A 111 2.18 -3.43 9.19
N PHE A 112 3.46 -3.15 8.95
CA PHE A 112 4.45 -2.80 9.97
C PHE A 112 5.08 -1.44 9.70
N LEU A 113 4.87 -0.47 10.59
CA LEU A 113 5.30 0.93 10.38
C LEU A 113 6.75 1.18 10.80
N ARG A 114 7.73 1.14 9.90
CA ARG A 114 9.16 1.43 10.18
C ARG A 114 9.62 2.80 9.69
N GLN A 115 8.83 3.82 10.01
CA GLN A 115 9.18 5.24 9.95
C GLN A 115 8.68 5.96 11.21
N SER A 116 9.15 7.18 11.43
CA SER A 116 8.70 8.10 12.48
C SER A 116 7.18 8.25 12.43
N THR A 117 6.52 8.09 13.58
CA THR A 117 5.06 8.16 13.69
C THR A 117 4.62 9.50 14.24
N GLU A 118 3.81 10.22 13.48
CA GLU A 118 3.16 11.46 13.91
C GLU A 118 1.71 11.47 13.45
N VAL A 119 0.84 12.16 14.19
CA VAL A 119 -0.60 12.23 13.88
C VAL A 119 -0.86 12.84 12.50
N ASN A 120 0.03 13.69 12.00
CA ASN A 120 -0.14 14.45 10.75
C ASN A 120 0.70 13.92 9.58
N ASN A 121 1.33 12.75 9.70
CA ASN A 121 2.20 12.22 8.66
C ASN A 121 1.64 10.95 7.97
N GLU A 122 2.40 10.44 7.01
CA GLU A 122 2.03 9.31 6.18
C GLU A 122 1.90 8.02 7.00
N ALA A 123 2.68 7.83 8.06
CA ALA A 123 2.58 6.65 8.93
C ALA A 123 1.18 6.51 9.53
N TYR A 124 0.62 7.61 10.06
CA TYR A 124 -0.75 7.62 10.58
C TYR A 124 -1.79 7.40 9.48
N THR A 125 -1.58 7.97 8.29
CA THR A 125 -2.46 7.74 7.13
C THR A 125 -2.50 6.27 6.72
N PHE A 126 -1.34 5.59 6.67
CA PHE A 126 -1.22 4.17 6.41
C PHE A 126 -1.90 3.33 7.51
N ALA A 127 -1.65 3.66 8.78
CA ALA A 127 -2.25 2.97 9.92
C ALA A 127 -3.79 3.04 9.89
N ARG A 128 -4.35 4.21 9.62
CA ARG A 128 -5.80 4.41 9.49
C ARG A 128 -6.37 3.66 8.30
N LYS A 129 -5.69 3.70 7.15
CA LYS A 129 -6.14 2.95 5.97
C LYS A 129 -6.09 1.44 6.23
N ALA A 130 -5.01 0.92 6.79
CA ALA A 130 -4.90 -0.49 7.17
C ALA A 130 -6.02 -0.90 8.13
N GLN A 131 -6.34 -0.06 9.12
CA GLN A 131 -7.40 -0.33 10.10
C GLN A 131 -8.78 -0.40 9.41
N GLN A 132 -9.05 0.54 8.50
CA GLN A 132 -10.30 0.54 7.73
C GLN A 132 -10.44 -0.68 6.81
N GLN A 133 -9.32 -1.22 6.33
CA GLN A 133 -9.28 -2.37 5.44
C GLN A 133 -9.15 -3.70 6.19
N GLY A 134 -9.07 -3.68 7.53
CA GLY A 134 -9.02 -4.89 8.35
C GLY A 134 -7.68 -5.62 8.36
N LEU A 135 -6.59 -4.96 7.96
CA LEU A 135 -5.25 -5.56 8.01
C LEU A 135 -4.80 -5.76 9.46
N ALA A 136 -3.93 -6.74 9.70
CA ALA A 136 -3.16 -6.81 10.94
C ALA A 136 -2.16 -5.64 10.97
N ILE A 137 -2.04 -4.93 12.10
CA ILE A 137 -1.19 -3.73 12.19
C ILE A 137 -0.23 -3.89 13.35
N ILE A 138 1.04 -3.64 13.09
CA ILE A 138 2.02 -3.34 14.13
C ILE A 138 2.17 -1.82 14.13
N ASP A 139 1.94 -1.21 15.30
CA ASP A 139 1.78 0.23 15.53
C ASP A 139 0.41 0.79 15.07
N TYR A 140 -0.65 0.41 15.79
CA TYR A 140 -2.03 0.85 15.52
C TYR A 140 -2.19 2.38 15.60
N PRO A 141 -3.11 2.97 14.81
CA PRO A 141 -3.33 4.42 14.80
C PRO A 141 -3.68 5.00 16.17
N ASP A 142 -4.43 4.26 16.99
CA ASP A 142 -4.78 4.70 18.35
C ASP A 142 -3.56 4.75 19.27
N ALA A 143 -2.59 3.86 19.07
CA ALA A 143 -1.32 3.91 19.80
C ALA A 143 -0.50 5.13 19.40
N ILE A 144 -0.46 5.47 18.10
CA ILE A 144 0.20 6.69 17.61
C ILE A 144 -0.41 7.94 18.26
N LEU A 145 -1.74 8.06 18.28
CA LEU A 145 -2.43 9.19 18.91
C LEU A 145 -2.07 9.34 20.39
N LYS A 146 -2.08 8.23 21.13
CA LYS A 146 -1.80 8.22 22.57
C LYS A 146 -0.33 8.52 22.88
N CYS A 147 0.59 7.91 22.15
CA CYS A 147 2.03 8.10 22.36
C CYS A 147 2.52 9.48 21.92
N CYS A 148 1.90 10.09 20.91
CA CYS A 148 2.21 11.46 20.50
C CYS A 148 1.74 12.51 21.54
N ASN A 149 0.73 12.19 22.36
CA ASN A 149 0.32 13.05 23.47
C ASN A 149 1.13 12.73 24.74
N LYS A 150 2.22 13.48 24.94
CA LYS A 150 3.14 13.27 26.08
C LYS A 150 2.49 13.47 27.44
N VAL A 151 1.45 14.31 27.55
CA VAL A 151 0.69 14.49 28.80
C VAL A 151 -0.11 13.23 29.09
N TYR A 152 -0.88 12.76 28.10
CA TYR A 152 -1.65 11.51 28.21
C TYR A 152 -0.75 10.32 28.53
N MET A 153 0.42 10.22 27.90
CA MET A 153 1.36 9.14 28.16
C MET A 153 1.92 9.17 29.59
N ALA A 154 2.26 10.36 30.10
CA ALA A 154 2.73 10.51 31.48
C ALA A 154 1.64 10.16 32.49
N GLU A 155 0.40 10.62 32.27
CA GLU A 155 -0.75 10.28 33.09
C GLU A 155 -1.03 8.77 33.07
N ALA A 156 -0.97 8.14 31.89
CA ALA A 156 -1.18 6.71 31.75
C ALA A 156 -0.13 5.89 32.53
N LEU A 157 1.14 6.31 32.50
CA LEU A 157 2.22 5.60 33.21
C LEU A 157 2.19 5.76 34.73
N GLN A 158 1.64 6.86 35.23
CA GLN A 158 1.49 7.10 36.67
C GLN A 158 0.33 6.32 37.30
N ASN A 159 -0.63 5.87 36.48
CA ASN A 159 -1.85 5.20 36.91
C ASN A 159 -1.83 3.68 36.64
N ILE A 160 -0.64 3.11 36.43
CA ILE A 160 -0.36 1.66 36.36
C ILE A 160 0.21 1.21 37.71
#